data_AF-A0AAW1DNT8-F1
#
_entry.id   AF-A0AAW1DNT8-F1
#
_cell.length_a   1.000
_cell.length_b   1.000
_cell.length_c   1.000
_cell.angle_alpha   90.00
_cell.angle_beta   90.00
_cell.angle_gamma   90.00
#
_symmetry.space_group_name_H-M   'P 1'
#
loop_
_entity.id
_entity.type
_entity.pdbx_description
1 polymer ?
#
loop_
_entity_poly.entity_id
_entity_poly.type
_entity_poly.pdbx_seq_one_letter_code
_entity_poly.pdbx_strand_id
1 'polypeptide(L)'
;MLILLQTYNLDAQIGESSACATALLCGVKANFETVGLDINGKFSNCASSFKSRVDSLIDWAQHEGKATGLVTNTRVTHATPAAAYAHSASRYWEDDAKIPPLSRRSCKDIARQLVEDEPGRNINVSTFINK
;
A
#
# COMPACT_ATOMS: atom_id res chain seq x y z
N MET A 1 23.03 2.55 -18.27
CA MET A 1 21.78 2.97 -18.92
C MET A 1 20.92 3.69 -17.89
N LEU A 2 20.57 4.95 -18.11
CA LEU A 2 19.68 5.73 -17.24
C LEU A 2 18.32 5.90 -17.93
N ILE A 3 17.24 5.92 -17.16
CA ILE A 3 15.87 6.09 -17.66
C ILE A 3 15.13 7.16 -16.87
N LEU A 4 14.10 7.76 -17.47
CA LEU A 4 13.18 8.69 -16.82
C LEU A 4 11.84 8.01 -16.59
N LEU A 5 11.22 8.25 -15.43
CA LEU A 5 9.91 7.71 -15.07
C LEU A 5 8.87 8.83 -14.96
N GLN A 6 7.69 8.62 -15.55
CA GLN A 6 6.56 9.54 -15.45
C GLN A 6 5.69 9.21 -14.23
N THR A 7 5.64 10.15 -13.28
CA THR A 7 5.09 9.94 -11.93
C THR A 7 3.63 10.35 -11.74
N TYR A 8 2.95 10.86 -12.77
CA TYR A 8 1.54 11.25 -12.65
C TYR A 8 0.65 10.08 -12.19
N ASN A 9 -0.32 10.36 -11.34
CA ASN A 9 -1.36 9.41 -10.90
C ASN A 9 -2.56 9.46 -11.86
N LEU A 10 -3.50 8.53 -11.74
CA LEU A 10 -4.60 8.44 -12.71
C LEU A 10 -5.55 9.64 -12.69
N ASP A 11 -5.64 10.33 -11.56
CA ASP A 11 -6.51 11.47 -11.30
C ASP A 11 -5.74 12.74 -10.87
N ALA A 12 -4.41 12.72 -10.86
CA ALA A 12 -3.57 13.85 -10.47
C ALA A 12 -2.26 13.93 -11.27
N GLN A 13 -1.86 15.14 -11.68
CA GLN A 13 -0.62 15.36 -12.41
C GLN A 13 0.63 15.30 -11.50
N ILE A 14 0.47 15.77 -10.26
CA ILE A 14 1.54 15.74 -9.25
C ILE A 14 1.50 14.37 -8.57
N GLY A 15 2.61 13.64 -8.70
CA GLY A 15 2.74 12.29 -8.13
C GLY A 15 2.71 12.30 -6.61
N GLU A 16 1.85 11.45 -6.07
CA GLU A 16 1.69 11.22 -4.63
C GLU A 16 2.39 9.94 -4.20
N SER A 17 2.88 9.89 -2.95
CA SER A 17 3.74 8.80 -2.46
C SER A 17 3.08 7.42 -2.50
N SER A 18 1.81 7.25 -2.09
CA SER A 18 1.16 5.93 -2.10
C SER A 18 0.82 5.46 -3.51
N ALA A 19 0.35 6.36 -4.36
CA ALA A 19 -0.02 6.03 -5.73
C ALA A 19 1.22 5.76 -6.60
N CYS A 20 2.31 6.53 -6.41
CA CYS A 20 3.60 6.22 -7.04
C CYS A 20 4.22 4.93 -6.50
N ALA A 21 4.12 4.65 -5.18
CA ALA A 21 4.61 3.39 -4.62
C ALA A 21 3.81 2.19 -5.15
N THR A 22 2.50 2.31 -5.30
CA THR A 22 1.65 1.28 -5.94
C THR A 22 2.08 1.05 -7.40
N ALA A 23 2.38 2.11 -8.15
CA ALA A 23 2.89 1.97 -9.51
C ALA A 23 4.25 1.27 -9.58
N LEU A 24 5.16 1.57 -8.64
CA LEU A 24 6.50 0.97 -8.60
C LEU A 24 6.50 -0.47 -8.09
N LEU A 25 5.65 -0.79 -7.11
CA LEU A 25 5.68 -2.07 -6.40
C LEU A 25 4.63 -3.06 -6.91
N CYS A 26 3.49 -2.59 -7.41
CA CYS A 26 2.39 -3.43 -7.94
C CYS A 26 2.31 -3.37 -9.48
N GLY A 27 3.07 -2.48 -10.14
CA GLY A 27 3.10 -2.38 -11.60
C GLY A 27 1.85 -1.73 -12.23
N VAL A 28 0.95 -1.17 -11.42
CA VAL A 28 -0.26 -0.50 -11.89
C VAL A 28 -0.35 0.93 -11.35
N LYS A 29 -0.74 1.88 -12.20
CA LYS A 29 -1.03 3.23 -11.72
C LYS A 29 -2.31 3.22 -10.87
N ALA A 30 -2.29 4.02 -9.81
CA ALA A 30 -3.39 4.15 -8.87
C ALA A 30 -3.93 5.60 -8.84
N ASN A 31 -5.06 5.77 -8.18
CA ASN A 31 -5.61 7.09 -7.85
C ASN A 31 -4.85 7.72 -6.68
N PHE A 32 -4.91 9.04 -6.56
CA PHE A 32 -4.26 9.83 -5.52
C PHE A 32 -4.65 9.32 -4.11
N GLU A 33 -3.65 9.20 -3.22
CA GLU A 33 -3.81 8.80 -1.81
C GLU A 33 -4.38 7.40 -1.54
N THR A 34 -4.53 6.53 -2.57
CA THR A 34 -4.83 5.10 -2.38
C THR A 34 -3.56 4.27 -2.31
N VAL A 35 -3.63 3.11 -1.65
CA VAL A 35 -2.49 2.21 -1.41
C VAL A 35 -2.83 0.82 -1.94
N GLY A 36 -2.05 0.28 -2.87
CA GLY A 36 -2.23 -1.10 -3.34
C GLY A 36 -3.56 -1.35 -4.03
N LEU A 37 -4.15 -0.33 -4.67
CA LEU A 37 -5.42 -0.41 -5.40
C LEU A 37 -5.26 0.07 -6.85
N ASP A 38 -6.08 -0.48 -7.74
CA ASP A 38 -6.23 0.00 -9.13
C ASP A 38 -7.12 1.26 -9.23
N ILE A 39 -7.46 1.65 -10.48
CA ILE A 39 -8.31 2.80 -10.80
C ILE A 39 -9.72 2.75 -10.17
N ASN A 40 -10.22 1.56 -9.85
CA ASN A 40 -11.54 1.36 -9.25
C ASN A 40 -11.53 1.68 -7.75
N GLY A 41 -10.36 1.63 -7.10
CA GLY A 41 -10.17 2.07 -5.73
C GLY A 41 -10.34 3.58 -5.61
N LYS A 42 -11.36 4.04 -4.91
CA LYS A 42 -11.66 5.47 -4.72
C LYS A 42 -11.21 5.93 -3.34
N PHE A 43 -10.58 7.10 -3.31
CA PHE A 43 -10.08 7.71 -2.08
C PHE A 43 -11.19 7.81 -1.02
N SER A 44 -10.88 7.41 0.21
CA SER A 44 -11.77 7.41 1.38
C SER A 44 -13.02 6.52 1.26
N ASN A 45 -13.17 5.74 0.17
CA ASN A 45 -14.28 4.81 -0.01
C ASN A 45 -13.83 3.37 0.28
N CYS A 46 -14.02 2.94 1.53
CA CYS A 46 -13.69 1.60 2.00
C CYS A 46 -14.24 0.49 1.10
N ALA A 47 -15.52 0.59 0.68
CA ALA A 47 -16.16 -0.46 -0.11
C ALA A 47 -15.51 -0.67 -1.48
N SER A 48 -14.93 0.38 -2.07
CA SER A 48 -14.23 0.28 -3.35
C SER A 48 -12.95 -0.57 -3.26
N SER A 49 -12.30 -0.62 -2.08
CA SER A 49 -11.03 -1.33 -1.89
C SER A 49 -11.13 -2.84 -2.04
N PHE A 50 -12.30 -3.44 -1.80
CA PHE A 50 -12.45 -4.90 -1.82
C PHE A 50 -12.32 -5.52 -3.21
N LYS A 51 -12.66 -4.78 -4.27
CA LYS A 51 -12.63 -5.26 -5.66
C LYS A 51 -11.49 -4.67 -6.50
N SER A 52 -10.67 -3.81 -5.90
CA SER A 52 -9.62 -3.05 -6.60
C SER A 52 -8.21 -3.42 -6.13
N ARG A 53 -8.06 -4.45 -5.30
CA ARG A 53 -6.75 -4.89 -4.78
C ARG A 53 -5.85 -5.37 -5.91
N VAL A 54 -4.57 -5.04 -5.81
CA VAL A 54 -3.56 -5.44 -6.79
C VAL A 54 -2.34 -6.00 -6.09
N ASP A 55 -1.88 -7.16 -6.57
CA ASP A 55 -0.73 -7.84 -5.98
C ASP A 55 0.53 -7.01 -6.16
N SER A 56 1.39 -7.02 -5.15
CA SER A 56 2.69 -6.38 -5.13
C SER A 56 3.80 -7.35 -5.54
N LEU A 57 4.99 -6.80 -5.77
CA LEU A 57 6.21 -7.59 -5.96
C LEU A 57 6.53 -8.49 -4.75
N ILE A 58 6.13 -8.10 -3.54
CA ILE A 58 6.30 -8.93 -2.34
C ILE A 58 5.39 -10.14 -2.40
N ASP A 59 4.13 -9.96 -2.82
CA ASP A 59 3.20 -11.08 -3.02
C ASP A 59 3.78 -12.11 -3.98
N TRP A 60 4.29 -11.66 -5.12
CA TRP A 60 4.92 -12.55 -6.11
C TRP A 60 6.17 -13.23 -5.57
N ALA A 61 7.02 -12.51 -4.84
CA ALA A 61 8.23 -13.08 -4.26
C ALA A 61 7.90 -14.17 -3.21
N GLN A 62 6.91 -13.93 -2.35
CA GLN A 62 6.46 -14.91 -1.37
C GLN A 62 5.76 -16.11 -2.02
N HIS A 63 4.97 -15.90 -3.07
CA HIS A 63 4.37 -16.98 -3.85
C HIS A 63 5.44 -17.91 -4.46
N GLU A 64 6.60 -17.36 -4.83
CA GLU A 64 7.78 -18.10 -5.31
C GLU A 64 8.66 -18.65 -4.16
N GLY A 65 8.19 -18.61 -2.91
CA GLY A 65 8.90 -19.13 -1.74
C GLY A 65 10.16 -18.35 -1.35
N LYS A 66 10.29 -17.09 -1.78
CA LYS A 66 11.42 -16.23 -1.46
C LYS A 66 11.17 -15.48 -0.15
N ALA A 67 12.25 -15.25 0.61
CA ALA A 67 12.21 -14.36 1.76
C ALA A 67 11.98 -12.91 1.32
N THR A 68 11.18 -12.16 2.08
CA THR A 68 10.87 -10.75 1.80
C THR A 68 11.12 -9.86 3.01
N GLY A 69 11.40 -8.58 2.75
CA GLY A 69 11.76 -7.63 3.79
C GLY A 69 11.49 -6.19 3.37
N LEU A 70 11.11 -5.36 4.35
CA LEU A 70 10.89 -3.92 4.22
C LEU A 70 11.77 -3.19 5.24
N VAL A 71 12.54 -2.22 4.75
CA VAL A 71 13.36 -1.35 5.58
C VAL A 71 13.04 0.09 5.23
N THR A 72 12.72 0.89 6.23
CA THR A 72 12.38 2.30 6.04
C THR A 72 12.82 3.15 7.22
N ASN A 73 13.02 4.44 6.99
CA ASN A 73 13.19 5.47 8.02
C ASN A 73 11.88 6.23 8.30
N THR A 74 10.76 5.77 7.74
CA THR A 74 9.40 6.24 8.04
C THR A 74 8.65 5.18 8.82
N ARG A 75 7.45 5.47 9.32
CA ARG A 75 6.60 4.42 9.93
C ARG A 75 6.40 3.29 8.93
N VAL A 76 6.44 2.03 9.37
CA VAL A 76 6.22 0.87 8.48
C VAL A 76 4.81 0.86 7.86
N THR A 77 3.87 1.60 8.45
CA THR A 77 2.50 1.86 7.97
C THR A 77 2.40 3.06 7.03
N HIS A 78 3.48 3.81 6.82
CA HIS A 78 3.50 4.94 5.89
C HIS A 78 3.24 4.46 4.46
N ALA A 79 2.71 5.36 3.62
CA ALA A 79 2.32 5.10 2.23
C ALA A 79 3.30 4.22 1.43
N THR A 80 4.60 4.56 1.46
CA THR A 80 5.61 3.90 0.65
C THR A 80 5.85 2.44 1.03
N PRO A 81 6.15 2.09 2.30
CA PRO A 81 6.24 0.68 2.69
C PRO A 81 4.87 -0.02 2.63
N ALA A 82 3.77 0.67 2.95
CA ALA A 82 2.43 0.11 2.93
C ALA A 82 2.00 -0.42 1.55
N ALA A 83 2.40 0.24 0.46
CA ALA A 83 2.06 -0.23 -0.89
C ALA A 83 2.65 -1.60 -1.26
N ALA A 84 3.59 -2.11 -0.45
CA ALA A 84 4.17 -3.43 -0.64
C ALA A 84 3.36 -4.57 0.01
N TYR A 85 2.34 -4.27 0.82
CA TYR A 85 1.58 -5.30 1.54
C TYR A 85 0.12 -4.95 1.85
N ALA A 86 -0.27 -3.68 1.80
CA ALA A 86 -1.60 -3.24 2.21
C ALA A 86 -2.42 -2.80 1.00
N HIS A 87 -3.73 -2.99 1.13
CA HIS A 87 -4.75 -2.51 0.22
C HIS A 87 -5.69 -1.60 0.98
N SER A 88 -5.56 -0.28 0.77
CA SER A 88 -6.34 0.73 1.50
C SER A 88 -6.86 1.82 0.58
N ALA A 89 -8.12 2.20 0.81
CA ALA A 89 -8.75 3.35 0.16
C ALA A 89 -8.20 4.69 0.63
N SER A 90 -7.38 4.71 1.69
CA SER A 90 -6.68 5.91 2.15
C SER A 90 -5.34 5.56 2.77
N ARG A 91 -4.28 6.23 2.32
CA ARG A 91 -2.95 6.14 2.94
C ARG A 91 -2.89 6.59 4.40
N TYR A 92 -3.90 7.32 4.86
CA TYR A 92 -3.97 7.82 6.23
C TYR A 92 -4.54 6.80 7.21
N TRP A 93 -5.13 5.70 6.74
CA TRP A 93 -5.68 4.63 7.59
C TRP A 93 -4.56 3.72 8.13
N GLU A 94 -3.52 4.34 8.71
CA GLU A 94 -2.36 3.65 9.27
C GLU A 94 -2.74 2.80 10.49
N ASP A 95 -3.70 3.27 11.27
CA ASP A 95 -4.23 2.67 12.50
C ASP A 95 -5.77 2.80 12.51
N ASP A 96 -6.42 2.04 13.38
CA ASP A 96 -7.88 1.97 13.49
C ASP A 96 -8.50 3.32 13.87
N ALA A 97 -7.83 4.12 14.71
CA ALA A 97 -8.30 5.43 15.13
C ALA A 97 -8.44 6.41 13.94
N LYS A 98 -7.58 6.29 12.92
CA LYS A 98 -7.63 7.09 11.69
C LYS A 98 -8.68 6.64 10.67
N ILE A 99 -9.27 5.45 10.84
CA ILE A 99 -10.39 5.02 9.99
C ILE A 99 -11.68 5.71 10.45
N PRO A 100 -12.49 6.29 9.54
CA PRO A 100 -13.81 6.80 9.88
C PRO A 100 -14.69 5.73 10.55
N PRO A 101 -15.49 6.08 11.58
CA PRO A 101 -16.27 5.10 12.35
C PRO A 101 -17.17 4.17 11.52
N LEU A 102 -17.74 4.68 10.43
CA LEU A 102 -18.57 3.91 9.50
C LEU A 102 -17.77 2.85 8.72
N SER A 103 -16.51 3.14 8.41
CA SER A 103 -15.62 2.26 7.64
C SER A 103 -14.83 1.29 8.53
N ARG A 104 -14.62 1.62 9.81
CA ARG A 104 -13.80 0.85 10.76
C ARG A 104 -14.27 -0.59 11.00
N ARG A 105 -15.57 -0.86 10.78
CA ARG A 105 -16.13 -2.21 10.89
C ARG A 105 -15.81 -3.11 9.69
N SER A 106 -15.60 -2.52 8.52
CA SER A 106 -15.45 -3.25 7.26
C SER A 106 -14.01 -3.25 6.76
N CYS A 107 -13.32 -2.10 6.84
CA CYS A 107 -11.93 -1.97 6.43
C CYS A 107 -10.99 -2.16 7.61
N LYS A 108 -9.92 -2.94 7.37
CA LYS A 108 -8.77 -3.03 8.27
C LYS A 108 -7.81 -1.87 8.00
N ASP A 109 -7.25 -1.32 9.06
CA ASP A 109 -6.12 -0.39 8.97
C ASP A 109 -4.86 -1.08 8.44
N ILE A 110 -3.91 -0.27 7.98
CA ILE A 110 -2.66 -0.74 7.40
C ILE A 110 -1.84 -1.55 8.43
N ALA A 111 -1.81 -1.16 9.70
CA ALA A 111 -1.09 -1.91 10.73
C ALA A 111 -1.65 -3.32 10.91
N ARG A 112 -2.98 -3.48 10.94
CA ARG A 112 -3.62 -4.80 10.97
C ARG A 112 -3.33 -5.62 9.73
N GLN A 113 -3.34 -5.01 8.54
CA GLN A 113 -2.98 -5.73 7.31
C GLN A 113 -1.53 -6.24 7.34
N LEU A 114 -0.58 -5.49 7.94
CA LEU A 114 0.80 -5.94 8.10
C LEU A 114 0.93 -7.21 8.93
N VAL A 115 0.12 -7.39 9.97
CA VAL A 115 0.28 -8.50 10.93
C VAL A 115 -0.72 -9.64 10.72
N GLU A 116 -1.89 -9.36 10.14
CA GLU A 116 -2.96 -10.35 9.97
C GLU A 116 -3.05 -10.92 8.55
N ASP A 117 -2.77 -10.12 7.52
CA ASP A 117 -3.05 -10.46 6.13
C ASP A 117 -1.75 -10.80 5.37
N GLU A 118 -1.89 -11.58 4.30
CA GLU A 118 -0.81 -11.77 3.31
C GLU A 118 -0.79 -10.58 2.34
N PRO A 119 0.39 -10.10 1.94
CA PRO A 119 1.72 -10.69 2.17
C PRO A 119 2.39 -10.22 3.48
N GLY A 120 1.78 -9.27 4.20
CA GLY A 120 2.37 -8.57 5.35
C GLY A 120 2.88 -9.51 6.43
N ARG A 121 2.04 -10.48 6.85
CA ARG A 121 2.34 -11.40 7.96
C ARG A 121 3.57 -12.27 7.72
N ASN A 122 3.90 -12.55 6.46
CA ASN A 122 5.04 -13.38 6.07
C ASN A 122 6.29 -12.59 5.69
N ILE A 123 6.31 -11.26 5.92
CA ILE A 123 7.53 -10.46 5.75
C ILE A 123 8.53 -10.83 6.85
N ASN A 124 9.70 -11.32 6.46
CA ASN A 124 10.72 -11.82 7.39
C ASN A 124 11.43 -10.69 8.16
N VAL A 125 11.55 -9.51 7.56
CA VAL A 125 12.22 -8.35 8.16
C VAL A 125 11.37 -7.10 7.93
N SER A 126 10.86 -6.49 8.99
CA SER A 126 10.12 -5.22 8.94
C SER A 126 10.72 -4.24 9.96
N THR A 127 11.81 -3.56 9.56
CA THR A 127 12.58 -2.72 10.50
C THR A 127 12.44 -1.25 10.14
N PHE A 128 12.06 -0.48 11.16
CA PHE A 128 12.18 0.98 11.18
C PHE A 128 13.56 1.36 11.71
N ILE A 129 14.36 2.05 10.90
CA ILE A 129 15.67 2.56 11.32
C ILE A 129 15.46 3.99 11.83
N ASN A 130 15.42 4.13 13.16
CA ASN A 130 15.56 5.44 13.80
C ASN A 130 16.97 5.96 13.53
N LYS A 131 17.07 7.17 12.96
CA LYS A 131 18.29 7.97 13.05
C LYS A 131 18.35 8.66 14.40
#